data_AF-A0A8U0S841-F1
#
_entry.id   AF-A0A8U0S841-F1
#
_cell.length_a   1.000
_cell.length_b   1.000
_cell.length_c   1.000
_cell.angle_alpha   90.00
_cell.angle_beta   90.00
_cell.angle_gamma   90.00
#
_symmetry.space_group_name_H-M   'P 1'
#
loop_
_entity.id
_entity.type
_entity.pdbx_description
1 polymer ?
#
loop_
_entity_poly.entity_id
_entity_poly.type
_entity_poly.pdbx_seq_one_letter_code
_entity_poly.pdbx_strand_id
1 'polypeptide(L)'
;MSIPFSNTHYRIPQGFGNLLEGLTREILREQPENIPAFAAAYFENLLEKREKTNFDPAEWGTKVDDRFYNNHAFKETSEEEERENAALKIQAAFRGYLAREEVKKMKSGEAQEEKREENE
;
A
#
# COMPACT_ATOMS: atom_id res chain seq x y z
N MET A 1 13.73 -1.54 -11.09
CA MET A 1 12.36 -1.54 -11.65
C MET A 1 11.57 -2.72 -11.10
N SER A 2 10.68 -2.50 -10.14
CA SER A 2 9.64 -3.48 -9.79
C SER A 2 8.38 -3.11 -10.56
N ILE A 3 7.79 -4.07 -11.28
CA ILE A 3 6.54 -3.84 -12.00
C ILE A 3 5.41 -3.84 -10.95
N PRO A 4 4.62 -2.77 -10.79
CA PRO A 4 3.65 -2.65 -9.70
C PRO A 4 2.56 -3.73 -9.71
N PHE A 5 2.34 -4.37 -10.87
CA PHE A 5 1.22 -5.28 -11.13
C PHE A 5 1.56 -6.78 -11.13
N SER A 6 2.76 -7.21 -10.74
CA SER A 6 3.01 -8.64 -10.56
C SER A 6 2.50 -9.09 -9.18
N ASN A 7 1.61 -10.09 -9.16
CA ASN A 7 1.10 -10.77 -7.96
C ASN A 7 2.17 -11.72 -7.37
N THR A 8 3.39 -11.20 -7.21
CA THR A 8 4.56 -11.97 -6.76
C THR A 8 4.87 -11.54 -5.33
N HIS A 9 4.80 -12.48 -4.40
CA HIS A 9 5.07 -12.25 -2.98
C HIS A 9 6.52 -11.79 -2.69
N TYR A 10 7.47 -12.04 -3.60
CA TYR A 10 8.86 -11.62 -3.46
C TYR A 10 9.14 -10.40 -4.35
N ARG A 11 9.00 -9.20 -3.78
CA ARG A 11 9.36 -7.94 -4.45
C ARG A 11 10.81 -7.56 -4.15
N ILE A 12 11.49 -7.02 -5.16
CA ILE A 12 12.83 -6.46 -5.00
C ILE A 12 12.72 -5.16 -4.18
N PRO A 13 13.53 -4.98 -3.11
CA PRO A 13 13.54 -3.75 -2.34
C PRO A 13 13.91 -2.53 -3.19
N GLN A 14 13.30 -1.39 -2.85
CA GLN A 14 13.64 -0.13 -3.48
C GLN A 14 15.10 0.25 -3.19
N GLY A 15 15.77 0.88 -4.15
CA GLY A 15 17.19 1.26 -4.04
C GLY A 15 18.17 0.12 -4.26
N PHE A 16 17.71 -1.15 -4.28
CA PHE A 16 18.60 -2.30 -4.49
C PHE A 16 19.31 -2.25 -5.84
N GLY A 17 18.60 -1.84 -6.90
CA GLY A 17 19.19 -1.65 -8.23
C GLY A 17 20.30 -0.60 -8.22
N ASN A 18 20.07 0.53 -7.54
CA ASN A 18 21.03 1.62 -7.47
C ASN A 18 22.32 1.21 -6.72
N LEU A 19 22.20 0.38 -5.67
CA LEU A 19 23.35 -0.19 -4.96
C LEU A 19 24.19 -1.08 -5.88
N LEU A 20 23.54 -1.96 -6.64
CA LEU A 20 24.23 -2.85 -7.58
C LEU A 20 24.87 -2.07 -8.73
N GLU A 21 24.18 -1.05 -9.24
CA GLU A 21 24.73 -0.18 -10.29
C GLU A 21 25.97 0.57 -9.79
N GLY A 22 25.92 1.12 -8.58
CA GLY A 22 27.07 1.81 -7.97
C GLY A 22 28.27 0.87 -7.82
N LEU A 23 28.06 -0.32 -7.26
CA LEU A 23 29.11 -1.32 -7.11
C LEU A 23 29.70 -1.75 -8.46
N THR A 24 28.84 -2.08 -9.43
CA THR A 24 29.28 -2.57 -10.74
C THR A 24 30.06 -1.52 -11.52
N ARG A 25 29.69 -0.24 -11.41
CA ARG A 25 30.47 0.88 -11.99
C ARG A 25 31.88 0.97 -11.41
N GLU A 26 32.02 0.83 -10.09
CA GLU A 26 33.34 0.88 -9.46
C GLU A 26 34.18 -0.37 -9.76
N ILE A 27 33.56 -1.56 -9.86
CA ILE A 27 34.26 -2.77 -10.32
C ILE A 27 34.80 -2.58 -11.74
N LEU A 28 33.99 -2.03 -12.65
CA LEU A 28 34.41 -1.79 -14.03
C LEU A 28 35.54 -0.76 -14.11
N ARG A 29 35.60 0.19 -13.16
CA ARG A 29 36.63 1.22 -13.08
C ARG A 29 37.95 0.70 -12.52
N GLU A 30 37.90 0.02 -11.37
CA GLU A 30 39.10 -0.40 -10.62
C GLU A 30 39.63 -1.76 -11.09
N GLN A 31 38.83 -2.55 -11.83
CA GLN A 31 39.18 -3.89 -12.31
C GLN A 31 39.86 -4.78 -11.24
N PRO A 32 39.25 -4.96 -10.05
CA PRO A 32 39.86 -5.71 -8.97
C PRO A 32 39.91 -7.21 -9.27
N GLU A 33 40.99 -7.89 -8.86
CA GLU A 33 41.12 -9.34 -8.99
C GLU A 33 40.12 -10.11 -8.11
N ASN A 34 39.82 -9.58 -6.91
CA ASN A 34 38.90 -10.19 -5.94
C ASN A 34 37.63 -9.35 -5.77
N ILE A 35 36.62 -9.63 -6.59
CA ILE A 35 35.34 -8.91 -6.59
C ILE A 35 34.60 -9.03 -5.25
N PRO A 36 34.46 -10.21 -4.61
CA PRO A 36 33.77 -10.30 -3.32
C PRO A 36 34.41 -9.45 -2.22
N ALA A 37 35.75 -9.45 -2.11
CA ALA A 37 36.46 -8.64 -1.13
C ALA A 37 36.29 -7.14 -1.42
N PHE A 38 36.37 -6.74 -2.69
CA PHE A 38 36.12 -5.36 -3.11
C PHE A 38 34.69 -4.91 -2.78
N ALA A 39 33.69 -5.75 -3.04
CA ALA A 39 32.30 -5.44 -2.76
C ALA A 39 32.04 -5.24 -1.26
N ALA A 40 32.62 -6.08 -0.40
CA ALA A 40 32.53 -5.91 1.04
C ALA A 40 33.09 -4.55 1.48
N ALA A 41 34.32 -4.22 1.06
CA ALA A 41 34.95 -2.94 1.38
C ALA A 41 34.16 -1.74 0.80
N TYR A 42 33.60 -1.86 -0.40
CA TYR A 42 32.76 -0.83 -1.00
C TYR A 42 31.52 -0.53 -0.16
N PHE A 43 30.79 -1.57 0.28
CA PHE A 43 29.59 -1.40 1.08
C PHE A 43 29.90 -0.92 2.51
N GLU A 44 31.01 -1.33 3.11
CA GLU A 44 31.50 -0.78 4.39
C GLU A 44 31.74 0.73 4.28
N ASN A 45 32.45 1.17 3.24
CA ASN A 45 32.69 2.59 2.98
C ASN A 45 31.39 3.37 2.72
N LEU A 46 30.41 2.74 2.08
CA LEU A 46 29.10 3.35 1.82
C LEU A 46 28.30 3.51 3.11
N LEU A 47 28.32 2.51 4.01
CA LEU A 47 27.70 2.57 5.33
C LEU A 47 28.32 3.68 6.19
N GLU A 48 29.65 3.77 6.24
CA GLU A 48 30.34 4.79 7.00
C GLU A 48 29.99 6.21 6.51
N LYS A 49 29.93 6.41 5.18
CA LYS A 49 29.49 7.68 4.59
C LYS A 49 28.06 8.01 4.98
N ARG A 50 27.16 7.02 4.94
CA ARG A 50 25.76 7.20 5.34
C ARG A 50 25.64 7.62 6.80
N GLU A 51 26.36 6.97 7.70
CA GLU A 51 26.34 7.29 9.13
C GLU A 51 26.89 8.70 9.43
N LYS A 52 27.94 9.11 8.72
CA LYS A 52 28.55 10.44 8.90
C LYS A 52 27.73 11.58 8.30
N THR A 53 27.18 11.38 7.11
CA THR A 53 26.53 12.45 6.33
C THR A 53 25.00 12.42 6.44
N ASN A 54 24.45 11.33 6.98
CA ASN A 54 23.02 11.03 6.99
C ASN A 54 22.39 11.05 5.58
N PHE A 55 23.20 10.82 4.55
CA PHE A 55 22.79 10.79 3.15
C PHE A 55 23.05 9.41 2.55
N ASP A 56 22.01 8.81 1.98
CA ASP A 56 22.07 7.51 1.30
C ASP A 56 21.84 7.69 -0.22
N PRO A 57 22.86 7.42 -1.06
CA PRO A 57 22.72 7.50 -2.51
C PRO A 57 21.63 6.57 -3.09
N ALA A 58 21.39 5.41 -2.48
CA ALA A 58 20.37 4.46 -2.95
C ALA A 58 18.96 4.97 -2.67
N GLU A 59 18.75 5.63 -1.53
CA GLU A 59 17.48 6.31 -1.25
C GLU A 59 17.22 7.47 -2.20
N TRP A 60 18.26 8.28 -2.49
CA TRP A 60 18.11 9.38 -3.43
C TRP A 60 17.79 8.89 -4.84
N GLY A 61 18.53 7.88 -5.32
CA GLY A 61 18.27 7.23 -6.62
C GLY A 61 16.84 6.68 -6.71
N THR A 62 16.37 6.01 -5.65
CA THR A 62 14.97 5.54 -5.57
C THR A 62 13.97 6.69 -5.72
N LYS A 63 14.17 7.80 -5.00
CA LYS A 63 13.27 8.97 -5.08
C LYS A 63 13.27 9.60 -6.47
N VAL A 64 14.37 9.47 -7.22
CA VAL A 64 14.41 9.88 -8.63
C VAL A 64 13.61 8.90 -9.48
N ASP A 65 13.86 7.60 -9.36
CA ASP A 65 13.21 6.55 -10.16
C ASP A 65 11.69 6.45 -9.90
N ASP A 66 11.25 6.58 -8.65
CA ASP A 66 9.83 6.60 -8.28
C ASP A 66 9.08 7.79 -8.89
N ARG A 67 9.75 8.93 -9.11
CA ARG A 67 9.15 10.06 -9.83
C ARG A 67 8.94 9.78 -11.32
N PHE A 68 9.63 8.80 -11.88
CA PHE A 68 9.47 8.38 -13.27
C PHE A 68 8.51 7.19 -13.43
N TYR A 69 8.45 6.26 -12.46
CA TYR A 69 7.60 5.06 -12.54
C TYR A 69 6.29 5.13 -11.74
N ASN A 70 6.25 5.86 -10.62
CA ASN A 70 5.14 5.89 -9.66
C ASN A 70 4.49 7.28 -9.49
N ASN A 71 4.79 8.24 -10.36
CA ASN A 71 4.18 9.56 -10.28
C ASN A 71 2.65 9.45 -10.49
N HIS A 72 1.89 9.63 -9.42
CA HIS A 72 0.43 9.80 -9.35
C HIS A 72 -0.53 8.60 -9.50
N ALA A 73 -0.11 7.40 -9.93
CA ALA A 73 -1.10 6.32 -10.16
C ALA A 73 -1.83 5.79 -8.90
N PHE A 74 -1.28 6.00 -7.69
CA PHE A 74 -1.81 5.43 -6.44
C PHE A 74 -1.93 6.40 -5.27
N LYS A 75 -1.66 7.69 -5.47
CA LYS A 75 -1.74 8.69 -4.39
C LYS A 75 -3.09 9.38 -4.27
N GLU A 76 -3.93 9.23 -5.29
CA GLU A 76 -5.34 9.59 -5.23
C GLU A 76 -6.09 8.27 -5.11
N THR A 77 -6.68 8.00 -3.94
CA THR A 77 -8.02 7.40 -3.96
C THR A 77 -8.78 8.24 -4.96
N SER A 78 -9.18 7.66 -6.09
CA SER A 78 -9.92 8.45 -7.06
C SER A 78 -11.13 9.03 -6.34
N GLU A 79 -11.52 10.28 -6.61
CA GLU A 79 -12.74 10.83 -6.03
C GLU A 79 -13.93 9.88 -6.25
N GLU A 80 -13.89 9.08 -7.31
CA GLU A 80 -14.79 7.96 -7.61
C GLU A 80 -14.82 6.91 -6.49
N GLU A 81 -13.69 6.36 -6.05
CA GLU A 81 -13.62 5.36 -4.97
C GLU A 81 -14.15 5.90 -3.64
N GLU A 82 -13.89 7.18 -3.33
CA GLU A 82 -14.43 7.81 -2.12
C GLU A 82 -15.95 8.02 -2.22
N ARG A 83 -16.45 8.42 -3.39
CA ARG A 83 -17.89 8.54 -3.67
C ARG A 83 -18.59 7.19 -3.62
N GLU A 84 -17.99 6.13 -4.16
CA GLU A 84 -18.53 4.77 -4.11
C GLU A 84 -18.60 4.25 -2.68
N ASN A 85 -17.53 4.42 -1.89
CA ASN A 85 -17.50 4.04 -0.49
C ASN A 85 -18.54 4.80 0.35
N ALA A 86 -18.74 6.09 0.07
CA ALA A 86 -19.79 6.88 0.70
C ALA A 86 -21.20 6.39 0.31
N ALA A 87 -21.42 6.11 -0.98
CA ALA A 87 -22.69 5.59 -1.48
C ALA A 87 -23.01 4.21 -0.86
N LEU A 88 -22.04 3.31 -0.76
CA LEU A 88 -22.18 2.00 -0.12
C LEU A 88 -22.60 2.14 1.36
N LYS A 89 -22.00 3.08 2.10
CA LYS A 89 -22.37 3.35 3.50
C LYS A 89 -23.80 3.86 3.62
N ILE A 90 -24.22 4.79 2.74
CA ILE A 90 -25.59 5.33 2.73
C ILE A 90 -26.60 4.22 2.39
N GLN A 91 -26.31 3.42 1.37
CA GLN A 91 -27.19 2.32 0.95
C GLN A 91 -27.33 1.25 2.04
N ALA A 92 -26.23 0.86 2.69
CA ALA A 92 -26.25 -0.09 3.79
C ALA A 92 -27.08 0.43 4.97
N ALA A 93 -26.90 1.70 5.35
CA ALA A 93 -27.66 2.34 6.42
C ALA A 93 -29.16 2.40 6.11
N PHE A 94 -29.53 2.78 4.87
CA PHE A 94 -30.92 2.87 4.44
C PHE A 94 -31.61 1.50 4.36
N ARG A 95 -30.94 0.49 3.79
CA ARG A 95 -31.43 -0.90 3.81
C ARG A 95 -31.67 -1.39 5.24
N GLY A 96 -30.74 -1.09 6.15
CA GLY A 96 -30.91 -1.42 7.57
C GLY A 96 -32.08 -0.68 8.22
N TYR A 97 -32.34 0.56 7.84
CA TYR A 97 -33.50 1.32 8.33
C TYR A 97 -34.83 0.70 7.87
N LEU A 98 -34.96 0.38 6.58
CA LEU A 98 -36.18 -0.27 6.05
C LEU A 98 -36.48 -1.60 6.74
N ALA A 99 -35.46 -2.45 6.91
CA ALA A 99 -35.62 -3.73 7.61
C ALA A 99 -36.10 -3.54 9.06
N ARG A 100 -35.58 -2.52 9.76
CA ARG A 100 -36.02 -2.21 11.13
C ARG A 100 -37.45 -1.67 11.19
N GLU A 101 -37.86 -0.86 10.21
CA GLU A 101 -39.24 -0.36 10.10
C GLU A 101 -40.23 -1.49 9.82
N GLU A 102 -39.91 -2.45 8.96
CA GLU A 102 -40.77 -3.61 8.71
C GLU A 102 -40.93 -4.48 9.96
N VAL A 103 -39.83 -4.80 10.65
CA VAL A 103 -39.88 -5.56 11.92
C VAL A 103 -40.71 -4.81 12.98
N LYS A 104 -40.62 -3.48 13.01
CA LYS A 104 -41.40 -2.66 13.94
C LYS A 104 -42.90 -2.72 13.62
N LYS A 105 -43.28 -2.68 12.34
CA LYS A 105 -44.67 -2.84 11.90
C LYS A 105 -45.23 -4.22 12.25
N MET A 106 -44.46 -5.29 12.01
CA MET A 106 -44.83 -6.66 12.37
C MET A 106 -45.11 -6.78 13.88
N LYS A 107 -44.18 -6.31 14.73
CA LYS A 107 -44.36 -6.31 16.19
C LYS A 107 -45.57 -5.50 16.67
N SER A 108 -45.88 -4.38 16.01
CA SER A 108 -47.04 -3.57 16.38
C SER A 108 -48.37 -4.18 15.95
N GLY A 109 -48.38 -4.98 14.88
CA GLY A 109 -49.55 -5.73 14.42
C GLY A 109 -49.81 -6.96 15.28
N GLU A 110 -48.77 -7.74 15.58
CA GLU A 110 -48.84 -8.93 16.45
C GLU A 110 -49.34 -8.56 17.85
N ALA A 111 -48.88 -7.44 18.43
CA ALA A 111 -49.35 -6.96 19.73
C ALA A 111 -50.81 -6.48 19.77
N GLN A 112 -51.44 -6.25 18.61
CA GLN A 112 -52.87 -5.93 18.50
C GLN A 112 -53.73 -7.18 18.28
N GLU A 113 -53.15 -8.23 17.70
CA GLU A 113 -53.80 -9.51 17.43
C GLU A 113 -53.80 -10.38 18.71
N GLU A 114 -52.68 -10.46 19.43
CA GLU A 114 -52.59 -11.14 20.75
C GLU A 114 -53.56 -10.54 21.79
N LYS A 115 -53.77 -9.22 21.77
CA LYS A 115 -54.72 -8.55 22.69
C LYS A 115 -56.20 -8.77 22.33
N ARG A 116 -56.48 -9.21 21.11
CA ARG A 116 -57.85 -9.54 20.66
C ARG A 116 -58.19 -10.99 20.97
N GLU A 117 -57.24 -11.91 20.83
CA GLU A 117 -57.44 -13.32 21.18
C GLU A 117 -57.47 -13.58 22.69
N GLU A 118 -56.83 -12.76 23.53
CA GLU A 118 -56.91 -12.87 25.00
C GLU A 118 -58.24 -12.34 25.60
N ASN A 119 -59.09 -11.69 24.80
CA ASN A 119 -60.38 -11.12 25.22
C ASN A 119 -61.62 -11.87 24.65
N GLU A 120 -61.44 -13.01 23.99
CA GLU A 120 -62.50 -13.99 23.66
C GLU A 120 -62.39 -15.25 24.52
#